data_AF-A0A3D3XJ10-F1
#
_entry.id   AF-A0A3D3XJ10-F1
#
_cell.length_a   1.000
_cell.length_b   1.000
_cell.length_c   1.000
_cell.angle_alpha   90.00
_cell.angle_beta   90.00
_cell.angle_gamma   90.00
#
_symmetry.space_group_name_H-M   'P 1'
#
loop_
_entity.id
_entity.type
_entity.pdbx_description
1 polymer ?
#
loop_
_entity_poly.entity_id
_entity_poly.type
_entity_poly.pdbx_seq_one_letter_code
_entity_poly.pdbx_strand_id
1 'polypeptide(L)'
;WHLKLSARQEIYGSAKNAGTGGVHDMGQLIPSRDRRRIIGEYTLTTEDILTNRTFPDTISHHRSNFDAGAHPDTEMFLIKDMKGPVFTCDMPYRCVIPQGLEGILVIGLGASADRDAMTLVRMQPDLQNQGYAVGTAAAMAVLRARGKVRDVDIKALQRELVRKNCLENRVLEDMDSFPLSANTVQEAVKTLEGLTIDVHQKPEHDDTHKALAVVISHPQESIPSLRDAYQKSTEPKVKLNYARILAILGDQTGKETLVEAVNKAPNWGKGWDYSNQRKYANTFGPIDRIVIALGFLNSAEVHAPLLEKLDQLTLKSPLSHYKALCLALRMNKDDSLAEPLADFLKAKKLKGHTQRLSYYNEQENQKNVYVRQGVNTKGGSMVNNKFKELLIASLLFECGDYQNLGREILQEYTKDVNGHFAEYAHRVLSEGTAISYIGE
;
A
#
# COMPACT_ATOMS: atom_id res chain seq x y z
N TRP A 1 -2.41 0.96 5.17
CA TRP A 1 -2.15 1.14 6.63
C TRP A 1 -1.69 -0.15 7.31
N HIS A 2 -0.38 -0.38 7.45
CA HIS A 2 0.12 -1.56 8.18
C HIS A 2 1.41 -1.29 8.95
N LEU A 3 1.26 -0.84 10.18
CA LEU A 3 2.33 -0.80 11.14
C LEU A 3 2.64 -2.23 11.62
N LYS A 4 3.77 -2.78 11.21
CA LYS A 4 4.41 -3.89 11.91
C LYS A 4 4.70 -3.43 13.33
N LEU A 5 3.82 -3.77 14.27
CA LEU A 5 4.16 -3.82 15.69
C LEU A 5 5.17 -4.94 15.83
N SER A 6 6.45 -4.58 15.90
CA SER A 6 7.48 -5.51 16.32
C SER A 6 7.08 -6.02 17.71
N ALA A 7 6.98 -7.34 17.87
CA ALA A 7 7.18 -7.93 19.18
C ALA A 7 8.50 -7.37 19.72
N ARG A 8 8.61 -7.10 21.03
CA ARG A 8 9.90 -6.79 21.67
C ARG A 8 10.93 -7.74 21.08
N GLN A 9 11.85 -7.23 20.27
CA GLN A 9 12.86 -8.06 19.65
C GLN A 9 13.70 -8.61 20.80
N GLU A 10 13.60 -9.90 21.07
CA GLU A 10 14.79 -10.61 21.54
C GLU A 10 15.86 -10.37 20.49
N ILE A 11 17.03 -9.93 20.96
CA ILE A 11 18.16 -9.53 20.11
C ILE A 11 18.36 -10.56 18.99
N TYR A 12 18.38 -10.07 17.75
CA TYR A 12 18.58 -10.90 16.56
C TYR A 12 19.86 -11.74 16.66
N GLY A 13 19.73 -13.06 16.48
CA GLY A 13 20.70 -13.98 15.88
C GLY A 13 22.03 -14.20 16.61
N SER A 14 22.87 -13.17 16.75
CA SER A 14 24.24 -13.28 17.28
C SER A 14 24.30 -13.24 18.81
N ALA A 15 23.35 -12.58 19.47
CA ALA A 15 23.33 -12.47 20.94
C ALA A 15 22.70 -13.69 21.65
N LYS A 16 21.93 -14.52 20.92
CA LYS A 16 21.41 -15.80 21.45
C LYS A 16 22.55 -16.76 21.84
N ASN A 17 23.66 -16.73 21.10
CA ASN A 17 24.84 -17.54 21.38
C ASN A 17 25.77 -16.92 22.43
N ALA A 18 25.52 -15.68 22.86
CA ALA A 18 26.32 -14.96 23.85
C ALA A 18 25.75 -15.06 25.29
N GLY A 19 24.78 -15.94 25.54
CA GLY A 19 24.19 -16.13 26.88
C GLY A 19 23.28 -14.99 27.36
N THR A 20 22.92 -14.04 26.49
CA THR A 20 22.10 -12.85 26.83
C THR A 20 20.60 -13.07 26.66
N GLY A 21 20.11 -14.27 26.99
CA GLY A 21 18.67 -14.55 27.01
C GLY A 21 17.96 -13.54 27.90
N GLY A 22 17.01 -12.77 27.34
CA GLY A 22 16.18 -11.83 28.09
C GLY A 22 16.57 -10.34 28.00
N VAL A 23 17.58 -9.96 27.22
CA VAL A 23 17.82 -8.53 26.95
C VAL A 23 16.86 -8.07 25.85
N HIS A 24 15.93 -7.19 26.22
CA HIS A 24 15.00 -6.54 25.29
C HIS A 24 15.53 -5.15 24.94
N ASP A 25 15.37 -4.72 23.68
CA ASP A 25 15.65 -3.34 23.29
C ASP A 25 14.80 -2.37 24.14
N MET A 26 15.48 -1.50 24.87
CA MET A 26 14.87 -0.42 25.67
C MET A 26 14.79 0.84 24.80
N GLY A 27 13.89 0.86 23.82
CA GLY A 27 13.57 2.05 23.04
C GLY A 27 12.39 2.81 23.63
N GLN A 28 12.51 4.14 23.80
CA GLN A 28 11.37 5.01 24.14
C GLN A 28 10.29 4.97 23.05
N LEU A 29 10.69 4.72 21.80
CA LEU A 29 9.81 4.59 20.64
C LEU A 29 9.91 3.18 20.09
N ILE A 30 8.75 2.54 19.90
CA ILE A 30 8.67 1.24 19.22
C ILE A 30 9.18 1.42 17.78
N PRO A 31 10.15 0.61 17.33
CA PRO A 31 10.59 0.65 15.95
C PRO A 31 9.47 0.13 15.06
N SER A 32 8.98 0.99 14.17
CA SER A 32 8.00 0.66 13.15
C SER A 32 8.61 0.74 11.76
N ARG A 33 8.05 -0.03 10.83
CA ARG A 33 8.50 -0.07 9.41
C ARG A 33 7.67 0.81 8.47
N ASP A 34 6.63 1.41 9.02
CA ASP A 34 5.71 2.35 8.38
C ASP A 34 5.46 3.46 9.41
N ARG A 35 5.12 4.69 9.01
CA ARG A 35 4.81 5.82 9.90
C ARG A 35 3.91 6.80 9.16
N ARG A 36 3.34 7.77 9.89
CA ARG A 36 2.74 8.94 9.25
C ARG A 36 3.83 9.66 8.45
N ARG A 37 3.48 10.03 7.22
CA ARG A 37 4.33 10.78 6.29
C ARG A 37 3.76 12.18 6.11
N ILE A 38 4.61 13.14 5.80
CA ILE A 38 4.15 14.43 5.31
C ILE A 38 3.57 14.29 3.90
N ILE A 39 2.71 15.23 3.54
CA ILE A 39 2.46 15.55 2.12
C ILE A 39 3.52 16.57 1.75
N GLY A 40 4.49 16.14 0.94
CA GLY A 40 5.58 16.97 0.47
C GLY A 40 5.21 17.78 -0.76
N GLU A 41 6.06 18.70 -1.17
CA GLU A 41 5.94 19.39 -2.47
C GLU A 41 6.07 18.43 -3.65
N TYR A 42 6.61 17.24 -3.40
CA TYR A 42 6.53 16.09 -4.29
C TYR A 42 6.27 14.82 -3.47
N THR A 43 5.49 13.88 -4.01
CA THR A 43 5.30 12.54 -3.45
C THR A 43 5.96 11.56 -4.38
N LEU A 44 7.05 10.92 -3.92
CA LEU A 44 7.73 9.91 -4.69
C LEU A 44 6.83 8.68 -4.88
N THR A 45 6.57 8.30 -6.13
CA THR A 45 5.67 7.19 -6.44
C THR A 45 6.41 5.90 -6.76
N THR A 46 5.66 4.80 -6.88
CA THR A 46 6.22 3.51 -7.31
C THR A 46 6.61 3.55 -8.79
N GLU A 47 5.86 4.29 -9.60
CA GLU A 47 6.07 4.49 -11.04
C GLU A 47 7.37 5.25 -11.29
N ASP A 48 7.67 6.29 -10.50
CA ASP A 48 8.94 7.03 -10.57
C ASP A 48 10.14 6.08 -10.42
N ILE A 49 10.06 5.15 -9.47
CA ILE A 49 11.13 4.18 -9.20
C ILE A 49 11.29 3.21 -10.37
N LEU A 50 10.19 2.65 -10.87
CA LEU A 50 10.25 1.59 -11.89
C LEU A 50 10.57 2.11 -13.28
N THR A 51 10.26 3.37 -13.54
CA THR A 51 10.65 4.05 -14.77
C THR A 51 12.08 4.61 -14.71
N ASN A 52 12.75 4.53 -13.55
CA ASN A 52 14.02 5.19 -13.25
C ASN A 52 13.96 6.71 -13.54
N ARG A 53 12.91 7.37 -13.04
CA ARG A 53 12.74 8.81 -13.24
C ARG A 53 13.93 9.58 -12.69
N THR A 54 14.46 10.51 -13.48
CA THR A 54 15.46 11.48 -13.02
C THR A 54 14.79 12.78 -12.61
N PHE A 55 15.40 13.49 -11.67
CA PHE A 55 14.88 14.74 -11.15
C PHE A 55 15.96 15.83 -11.18
N PRO A 56 15.59 17.09 -11.47
CA PRO A 56 16.55 18.20 -11.43
C PRO A 56 17.04 18.50 -10.01
N ASP A 57 16.31 18.02 -9.00
CA ASP A 57 16.51 18.28 -7.59
C ASP A 57 16.80 17.01 -6.75
N THR A 58 17.37 15.95 -7.34
CA THR A 58 17.80 14.75 -6.60
C THR A 58 18.76 15.10 -5.45
N ILE A 59 18.48 14.58 -4.26
CA ILE A 59 19.34 14.73 -3.07
C ILE A 59 19.81 13.42 -2.45
N SER A 60 19.25 12.28 -2.86
CA SER A 60 19.58 10.97 -2.31
C SER A 60 19.33 9.87 -3.33
N HIS A 61 20.29 8.94 -3.43
CA HIS A 61 20.10 7.68 -4.14
C HIS A 61 19.68 6.59 -3.16
N HIS A 62 18.66 5.83 -3.54
CA HIS A 62 18.11 4.72 -2.78
C HIS A 62 18.28 3.41 -3.54
N ARG A 63 18.49 2.31 -2.83
CA ARG A 63 18.69 1.00 -3.45
C ARG A 63 18.13 -0.12 -2.59
N SER A 64 17.05 -0.75 -3.06
CA SER A 64 16.37 -1.82 -2.32
C SER A 64 15.42 -2.62 -3.22
N ASN A 65 14.81 -3.67 -2.66
CA ASN A 65 13.69 -4.38 -3.28
C ASN A 65 12.36 -3.98 -2.62
N PHE A 66 11.24 -4.40 -3.22
CA PHE A 66 9.91 -4.24 -2.62
C PHE A 66 9.72 -5.26 -1.48
N ASP A 67 10.18 -4.91 -0.28
CA ASP A 67 9.91 -5.68 0.94
C ASP A 67 8.52 -5.33 1.50
N ALA A 68 7.49 -5.82 0.82
CA ALA A 68 6.10 -5.62 1.22
C ALA A 68 5.85 -6.29 2.59
N GLY A 69 5.83 -5.45 3.62
CA GLY A 69 5.53 -5.82 4.99
C GLY A 69 4.04 -6.07 5.25
N ALA A 70 3.18 -5.72 4.29
CA ALA A 70 1.74 -5.91 4.29
C ALA A 70 1.15 -5.77 2.88
N HIS A 71 -0.14 -6.07 2.70
CA HIS A 71 -0.77 -6.03 1.37
C HIS A 71 -0.62 -4.64 0.73
N PRO A 72 -0.32 -4.57 -0.57
CA PRO A 72 -0.07 -3.31 -1.26
C PRO A 72 -1.34 -2.48 -1.41
N ASP A 73 -1.17 -1.20 -1.73
CA ASP A 73 -2.26 -0.26 -2.02
C ASP A 73 -2.01 0.64 -3.24
N THR A 74 -0.82 0.66 -3.83
CA THR A 74 -0.61 1.31 -5.14
C THR A 74 -1.31 0.52 -6.26
N GLU A 75 -1.98 1.22 -7.18
CA GLU A 75 -2.77 0.66 -8.31
C GLU A 75 -2.01 -0.42 -9.08
N MET A 76 -0.75 -0.17 -9.37
CA MET A 76 0.14 -1.12 -10.03
C MET A 76 0.21 -2.48 -9.33
N PHE A 77 0.27 -2.46 -8.00
CA PHE A 77 0.45 -3.68 -7.20
C PHE A 77 -0.87 -4.43 -6.99
N LEU A 78 -1.98 -3.73 -7.23
CA LEU A 78 -3.30 -4.33 -7.38
C LEU A 78 -3.44 -5.10 -8.71
N ILE A 79 -2.73 -4.69 -9.77
CA ILE A 79 -2.69 -5.41 -11.06
C ILE A 79 -1.73 -6.61 -11.02
N LYS A 80 -0.55 -6.43 -10.42
CA LYS A 80 0.51 -7.45 -10.42
C LYS A 80 1.33 -7.37 -9.13
N ASP A 81 1.59 -8.51 -8.50
CA ASP A 81 2.47 -8.53 -7.32
C ASP A 81 3.88 -8.09 -7.71
N MET A 82 4.51 -7.33 -6.81
CA MET A 82 5.91 -6.98 -6.96
C MET A 82 6.67 -7.25 -5.67
N LYS A 83 7.67 -8.09 -5.80
CA LYS A 83 8.74 -8.24 -4.81
C LYS A 83 10.10 -7.94 -5.45
N GLY A 84 10.23 -8.28 -6.75
CA GLY A 84 11.23 -7.82 -7.70
C GLY A 84 12.71 -8.06 -7.33
N PRO A 85 13.63 -7.75 -8.27
CA PRO A 85 15.05 -7.64 -7.97
C PRO A 85 15.33 -6.38 -7.12
N VAL A 86 16.60 -6.00 -7.01
CA VAL A 86 16.97 -4.72 -6.42
C VAL A 86 16.76 -3.61 -7.45
N PHE A 87 16.01 -2.58 -7.06
CA PHE A 87 15.78 -1.36 -7.82
C PHE A 87 16.59 -0.21 -7.24
N THR A 88 16.78 0.83 -8.06
CA THR A 88 17.40 2.10 -7.68
C THR A 88 16.38 3.22 -7.82
N CYS A 89 16.53 4.27 -7.02
CA CYS A 89 15.62 5.40 -7.02
C CYS A 89 16.38 6.68 -6.70
N ASP A 90 16.08 7.74 -7.43
CA ASP A 90 16.47 9.10 -7.09
C ASP A 90 15.34 9.76 -6.30
N MET A 91 15.64 10.28 -5.11
CA MET A 91 14.67 11.05 -4.32
C MET A 91 14.90 12.55 -4.49
N PRO A 92 13.91 13.32 -4.98
CA PRO A 92 14.00 14.77 -5.12
C PRO A 92 13.91 15.50 -3.77
N TYR A 93 14.49 16.68 -3.68
CA TYR A 93 14.48 17.54 -2.49
C TYR A 93 13.05 17.89 -2.06
N ARG A 94 12.15 18.09 -3.02
CA ARG A 94 10.72 18.37 -2.75
C ARG A 94 10.01 17.27 -1.93
N CYS A 95 10.52 16.04 -1.87
CA CYS A 95 9.97 14.98 -1.01
C CYS A 95 10.13 15.25 0.49
N VAL A 96 11.08 16.10 0.89
CA VAL A 96 11.36 16.39 2.31
C VAL A 96 10.82 17.74 2.76
N ILE A 97 10.21 18.51 1.86
CA ILE A 97 9.60 19.82 2.15
C ILE A 97 8.09 19.64 2.35
N PRO A 98 7.55 19.79 3.56
CA PRO A 98 6.11 19.74 3.79
C PRO A 98 5.38 20.90 3.11
N GLN A 99 4.26 20.60 2.46
CA GLN A 99 3.38 21.62 1.90
C GLN A 99 2.84 22.55 3.01
N GLY A 100 2.77 23.85 2.74
CA GLY A 100 2.19 24.84 3.65
C GLY A 100 3.05 25.21 4.87
N LEU A 101 4.22 24.58 5.06
CA LEU A 101 5.15 24.91 6.16
C LEU A 101 6.51 25.36 5.60
N GLU A 102 7.10 26.39 6.20
CA GLU A 102 8.43 26.93 5.86
C GLU A 102 9.42 26.67 7.00
N GLY A 103 10.72 26.54 6.69
CA GLY A 103 11.77 26.32 7.68
C GLY A 103 11.81 24.91 8.29
N ILE A 104 11.00 23.97 7.79
CA ILE A 104 10.91 22.60 8.28
C ILE A 104 11.28 21.64 7.15
N LEU A 105 12.12 20.64 7.46
CA LEU A 105 12.45 19.52 6.58
C LEU A 105 12.16 18.22 7.32
N VAL A 106 11.57 17.23 6.64
CA VAL A 106 11.20 15.93 7.21
C VAL A 106 11.90 14.80 6.48
N ILE A 107 12.63 13.97 7.22
CA ILE A 107 13.46 12.88 6.69
C ILE A 107 12.97 11.50 7.14
N GLY A 108 13.59 10.45 6.61
CA GLY A 108 13.34 9.07 7.02
C GLY A 108 11.94 8.60 6.61
N LEU A 109 11.32 7.81 7.48
CA LEU A 109 9.96 7.28 7.27
C LEU A 109 8.88 8.37 7.26
N GLY A 110 9.22 9.61 7.62
CA GLY A 110 8.31 10.75 7.56
C GLY A 110 8.31 11.46 6.21
N ALA A 111 9.31 11.22 5.35
CA ALA A 111 9.41 11.87 4.04
C ALA A 111 8.24 11.49 3.12
N SER A 112 7.94 12.36 2.15
CA SER A 112 6.82 12.22 1.22
C SER A 112 7.11 11.18 0.14
N ALA A 113 6.47 10.02 0.26
CA ALA A 113 6.46 8.96 -0.73
C ALA A 113 5.19 8.11 -0.58
N ASP A 114 4.78 7.48 -1.67
CA ASP A 114 3.77 6.44 -1.63
C ASP A 114 4.16 5.35 -0.64
N ARG A 115 3.16 4.72 -0.05
CA ARG A 115 3.40 3.73 1.00
C ARG A 115 4.20 2.52 0.48
N ASP A 116 3.94 2.10 -0.75
CA ASP A 116 4.68 0.99 -1.37
C ASP A 116 6.08 1.45 -1.85
N ALA A 117 6.22 2.67 -2.38
CA ALA A 117 7.52 3.29 -2.71
C ALA A 117 8.43 3.46 -1.47
N MET A 118 7.84 3.84 -0.33
CA MET A 118 8.54 3.96 0.97
C MET A 118 9.22 2.66 1.38
N THR A 119 8.81 1.50 0.88
CA THR A 119 9.51 0.23 1.17
C THR A 119 10.92 0.17 0.59
N LEU A 120 11.23 0.97 -0.44
CA LEU A 120 12.54 1.03 -1.07
C LEU A 120 13.41 2.15 -0.52
N VAL A 121 12.82 3.29 -0.20
CA VAL A 121 13.57 4.49 0.20
C VAL A 121 13.86 4.61 1.69
N ARG A 122 13.80 3.48 2.43
CA ARG A 122 13.96 3.43 3.89
C ARG A 122 15.06 2.50 4.38
N MET A 123 16.01 2.14 3.53
CA MET A 123 17.17 1.37 3.94
C MET A 123 18.12 2.24 4.76
N GLN A 124 18.70 1.69 5.83
CA GLN A 124 19.52 2.47 6.77
C GLN A 124 20.67 3.24 6.11
N PRO A 125 21.45 2.66 5.16
CA PRO A 125 22.49 3.41 4.46
C PRO A 125 21.92 4.60 3.68
N ASP A 126 20.82 4.39 2.96
CA ASP A 126 20.16 5.44 2.18
C ASP A 126 19.64 6.57 3.09
N LEU A 127 19.08 6.23 4.26
CA LEU A 127 18.60 7.23 5.22
C LEU A 127 19.73 8.02 5.88
N GLN A 128 20.93 7.44 6.04
CA GLN A 128 22.10 8.17 6.50
C GLN A 128 22.54 9.21 5.46
N ASN A 129 22.56 8.83 4.18
CA ASN A 129 22.87 9.75 3.07
C ASN A 129 21.80 10.83 2.92
N GLN A 130 20.51 10.47 2.99
CA GLN A 130 19.41 11.44 3.00
C GLN A 130 19.54 12.42 4.17
N GLY A 131 19.83 11.93 5.38
CA GLY A 131 20.05 12.77 6.55
C GLY A 131 21.22 13.74 6.38
N TYR A 132 22.32 13.30 5.79
CA TYR A 132 23.46 14.16 5.45
C TYR A 132 23.09 15.24 4.43
N ALA A 133 22.37 14.86 3.37
CA ALA A 133 21.92 15.77 2.32
C ALA A 133 20.99 16.86 2.87
N VAL A 134 19.97 16.46 3.64
CA VAL A 134 19.01 17.39 4.24
C VAL A 134 19.64 18.24 5.34
N GLY A 135 20.57 17.71 6.13
CA GLY A 135 21.34 18.48 7.09
C GLY A 135 22.21 19.56 6.42
N THR A 136 22.82 19.23 5.29
CA THR A 136 23.57 20.19 4.46
C THR A 136 22.65 21.26 3.90
N ALA A 137 21.48 20.88 3.38
CA ALA A 137 20.46 21.81 2.89
C ALA A 137 19.98 22.76 4.00
N ALA A 138 19.73 22.25 5.21
CA ALA A 138 19.34 23.06 6.36
C ALA A 138 20.41 24.08 6.75
N ALA A 139 21.69 23.68 6.76
CA ALA A 139 22.80 24.60 6.99
C ALA A 139 22.88 25.69 5.90
N MET A 140 22.70 25.31 4.63
CA MET A 140 22.64 26.27 3.52
C MET A 140 21.45 27.22 3.66
N ALA A 141 20.29 26.73 4.10
CA ALA A 141 19.10 27.54 4.32
C ALA A 141 19.38 28.64 5.35
N VAL A 142 19.96 28.28 6.50
CA VAL A 142 20.32 29.23 7.57
C VAL A 142 21.38 30.23 7.08
N LEU A 143 22.46 29.75 6.45
CA LEU A 143 23.61 30.58 6.12
C LEU A 143 23.40 31.47 4.88
N ARG A 144 22.56 31.04 3.93
CA ARG A 144 22.48 31.66 2.59
C ARG A 144 21.06 31.94 2.12
N ALA A 145 20.05 31.37 2.77
CA ALA A 145 18.65 31.48 2.34
C ALA A 145 17.72 32.02 3.44
N ARG A 146 18.27 32.73 4.45
CA ARG A 146 17.51 33.36 5.55
C ARG A 146 16.60 32.38 6.31
N GLY A 147 17.03 31.13 6.43
CA GLY A 147 16.28 30.05 7.07
C GLY A 147 15.16 29.45 6.23
N LYS A 148 14.95 29.92 4.98
CA LYS A 148 13.93 29.38 4.08
C LYS A 148 14.48 28.18 3.32
N VAL A 149 13.84 27.03 3.48
CA VAL A 149 14.32 25.77 2.92
C VAL A 149 14.02 25.65 1.43
N ARG A 150 13.04 26.42 0.93
CA ARG A 150 12.69 26.54 -0.49
C ARG A 150 13.67 27.39 -1.30
N ASP A 151 14.35 28.32 -0.64
CA ASP A 151 15.29 29.25 -1.27
C ASP A 151 16.72 28.67 -1.34
N VAL A 152 16.91 27.39 -0.96
CA VAL A 152 18.21 26.70 -1.03
C VAL A 152 18.61 26.51 -2.50
N ASP A 153 19.82 26.94 -2.85
CA ASP A 153 20.42 26.65 -4.17
C ASP A 153 20.71 25.15 -4.30
N ILE A 154 19.79 24.46 -4.98
CA ILE A 154 19.83 23.01 -5.18
C ILE A 154 21.06 22.58 -5.97
N LYS A 155 21.50 23.36 -6.95
CA LYS A 155 22.69 22.99 -7.73
C LYS A 155 23.96 23.14 -6.90
N ALA A 156 24.04 24.15 -6.03
CA ALA A 156 25.13 24.23 -5.06
C ALA A 156 25.12 23.05 -4.06
N LEU A 157 23.93 22.64 -3.59
CA LEU A 157 23.78 21.47 -2.73
C LEU A 157 24.25 20.19 -3.44
N GLN A 158 23.76 19.94 -4.66
CA GLN A 158 24.14 18.76 -5.45
C GLN A 158 25.65 18.72 -5.72
N ARG A 159 26.30 19.84 -6.04
CA ARG A 159 27.77 19.89 -6.19
C ARG A 159 28.51 19.47 -4.93
N GLU A 160 28.04 19.90 -3.76
CA GLU A 160 28.64 19.48 -2.49
C GLU A 160 28.42 17.98 -2.24
N LEU A 161 27.24 17.45 -2.53
CA LEU A 161 26.93 16.03 -2.36
C LEU A 161 27.72 15.14 -3.33
N VAL A 162 27.91 15.57 -4.59
CA VAL A 162 28.78 14.90 -5.56
C VAL A 162 30.23 14.92 -5.07
N ARG A 163 30.73 16.07 -4.59
CA ARG A 163 32.08 16.19 -4.02
C ARG A 163 32.31 15.26 -2.82
N LYS A 164 31.24 14.95 -2.08
CA LYS A 164 31.25 14.01 -0.95
C LYS A 164 30.99 12.55 -1.34
N ASN A 165 30.80 12.26 -2.63
CA ASN A 165 30.41 10.94 -3.15
C ASN A 165 29.07 10.42 -2.58
N CYS A 166 28.18 11.33 -2.16
CA CYS A 166 26.81 10.99 -1.79
C CYS A 166 25.89 10.90 -3.02
N LEU A 167 26.23 11.61 -4.09
CA LEU A 167 25.52 11.60 -5.38
C LEU A 167 26.48 11.36 -6.54
N GLU A 168 25.95 10.79 -7.62
CA GLU A 168 26.65 10.63 -8.89
C GLU A 168 26.75 11.97 -9.65
N ASN A 169 27.81 12.15 -10.46
CA ASN A 169 28.03 13.40 -11.20
C ASN A 169 26.89 13.76 -12.18
N ARG A 170 26.17 12.76 -12.72
CA ARG A 170 25.03 12.98 -13.64
C ARG A 170 23.96 13.91 -13.06
N VAL A 171 23.76 13.91 -11.74
CA VAL A 171 22.72 14.68 -11.05
C VAL A 171 22.86 16.20 -11.26
N LEU A 172 24.08 16.66 -11.59
CA LEU A 172 24.32 18.06 -11.91
C LEU A 172 23.60 18.50 -13.20
N GLU A 173 23.42 17.58 -14.14
CA GLU A 173 22.84 17.81 -15.47
C GLU A 173 21.45 17.17 -15.64
N ASP A 174 21.05 16.31 -14.70
CA ASP A 174 19.74 15.67 -14.72
C ASP A 174 18.62 16.71 -14.83
N MET A 175 17.68 16.40 -15.73
CA MET A 175 16.40 17.08 -15.90
C MET A 175 15.28 16.13 -15.45
N ASP A 176 14.05 16.64 -15.35
CA ASP A 176 12.91 15.76 -15.16
C ASP A 176 12.72 14.92 -16.43
N SER A 177 12.80 13.59 -16.31
CA SER A 177 12.66 12.68 -17.45
C SER A 177 11.20 12.47 -17.87
N PHE A 178 10.24 13.10 -17.18
CA PHE A 178 8.81 13.04 -17.49
C PHE A 178 8.31 14.33 -18.18
N PRO A 179 7.26 14.23 -19.01
CA PRO A 179 6.52 13.02 -19.37
C PRO A 179 7.32 12.10 -20.33
N LEU A 180 6.98 10.81 -20.33
CA LEU A 180 7.57 9.83 -21.25
C LEU A 180 7.00 10.00 -22.66
N SER A 181 7.77 9.62 -23.69
CA SER A 181 7.33 9.76 -25.07
C SER A 181 6.15 8.84 -25.42
N ALA A 182 5.30 9.26 -26.36
CA ALA A 182 4.19 8.44 -26.84
C ALA A 182 4.65 7.07 -27.39
N ASN A 183 5.82 7.01 -28.03
CA ASN A 183 6.42 5.75 -28.50
C ASN A 183 6.74 4.81 -27.34
N THR A 184 7.30 5.34 -26.24
CA THR A 184 7.58 4.57 -25.02
C THR A 184 6.30 3.99 -24.42
N VAL A 185 5.21 4.77 -24.40
CA VAL A 185 3.90 4.31 -23.93
C VAL A 185 3.35 3.19 -24.82
N GLN A 186 3.43 3.34 -26.14
CA GLN A 186 2.97 2.30 -27.08
C GLN A 186 3.79 1.00 -26.99
N GLU A 187 5.11 1.10 -26.82
CA GLU A 187 5.98 -0.05 -26.59
C GLU A 187 5.64 -0.75 -25.28
N ALA A 188 5.41 0.02 -24.21
CA ALA A 188 4.97 -0.51 -22.92
C ALA A 188 3.67 -1.30 -23.06
N VAL A 189 2.67 -0.80 -23.79
CA VAL A 189 1.42 -1.54 -24.04
C VAL A 189 1.68 -2.89 -24.70
N LYS A 190 2.57 -2.96 -25.70
CA LYS A 190 2.93 -4.23 -26.35
C LYS A 190 3.59 -5.21 -25.38
N THR A 191 4.51 -4.72 -24.53
CA THR A 191 5.18 -5.56 -23.52
C THR A 191 4.19 -6.20 -22.54
N LEU A 192 3.05 -5.56 -22.27
CA LEU A 192 2.03 -6.07 -21.33
C LEU A 192 1.28 -7.31 -21.83
N GLU A 193 1.43 -7.69 -23.10
CA GLU A 193 0.96 -8.99 -23.59
C GLU A 193 1.60 -10.15 -22.81
N GLY A 194 2.88 -10.02 -22.43
CA GLY A 194 3.61 -10.99 -21.63
C GLY A 194 3.35 -10.93 -20.13
N LEU A 195 2.40 -10.10 -19.65
CA LEU A 195 2.17 -9.90 -18.23
C LEU A 195 1.71 -11.18 -17.53
N THR A 196 2.45 -11.56 -16.50
CA THR A 196 2.10 -12.66 -15.59
C THR A 196 1.70 -12.12 -14.21
N ILE A 197 0.82 -12.83 -13.51
CA ILE A 197 0.30 -12.43 -12.19
C ILE A 197 0.78 -13.30 -11.04
N ASP A 198 1.71 -14.21 -11.32
CA ASP A 198 2.25 -15.08 -10.30
C ASP A 198 3.09 -14.27 -9.31
N VAL A 199 2.99 -14.68 -8.05
CA VAL A 199 3.76 -14.10 -6.94
C VAL A 199 5.21 -14.48 -7.12
N HIS A 200 6.00 -13.56 -7.66
CA HIS A 200 7.38 -13.79 -8.04
C HIS A 200 8.34 -12.93 -7.22
N GLN A 201 9.13 -13.57 -6.36
CA GLN A 201 10.50 -13.12 -6.09
C GLN A 201 11.42 -13.84 -7.07
N LYS A 202 11.36 -13.49 -8.35
CA LYS A 202 12.41 -13.86 -9.28
C LYS A 202 13.50 -12.79 -9.18
N PRO A 203 14.79 -13.17 -9.03
CA PRO A 203 15.91 -12.24 -9.19
C PRO A 203 16.03 -11.69 -10.62
N GLU A 204 15.33 -12.33 -11.56
CA GLU A 204 15.33 -12.02 -12.98
C GLU A 204 14.51 -10.75 -13.26
N HIS A 205 14.95 -9.99 -14.27
CA HIS A 205 14.26 -8.81 -14.75
C HIS A 205 12.92 -9.19 -15.38
N ASP A 206 11.85 -8.47 -15.03
CA ASP A 206 10.51 -8.61 -15.59
C ASP A 206 10.11 -7.27 -16.22
N ASP A 207 10.27 -7.17 -17.54
CA ASP A 207 10.00 -5.95 -18.30
C ASP A 207 8.54 -5.46 -18.14
N THR A 208 7.63 -6.37 -17.77
CA THR A 208 6.21 -6.03 -17.58
C THR A 208 5.98 -5.15 -16.36
N HIS A 209 6.90 -5.13 -15.38
CA HIS A 209 6.85 -4.16 -14.28
C HIS A 209 7.10 -2.75 -14.81
N LYS A 210 8.20 -2.52 -15.52
CA LYS A 210 8.48 -1.19 -16.08
C LYS A 210 7.37 -0.76 -17.05
N ALA A 211 6.94 -1.64 -17.93
CA ALA A 211 5.84 -1.35 -18.85
C ALA A 211 4.55 -0.95 -18.13
N LEU A 212 4.22 -1.65 -17.04
CA LEU A 212 3.04 -1.33 -16.25
C LEU A 212 3.16 0.04 -15.56
N ALA A 213 4.35 0.43 -15.11
CA ALA A 213 4.59 1.75 -14.52
C ALA A 213 4.41 2.87 -15.55
N VAL A 214 4.88 2.63 -16.78
CA VAL A 214 4.71 3.57 -17.90
C VAL A 214 3.24 3.81 -18.19
N VAL A 215 2.42 2.76 -18.32
CA VAL A 215 1.00 2.93 -18.67
C VAL A 215 0.18 3.56 -17.54
N ILE A 216 0.47 3.20 -16.28
CA ILE A 216 -0.24 3.77 -15.12
C ILE A 216 0.09 5.24 -14.93
N SER A 217 1.34 5.64 -15.15
CA SER A 217 1.74 7.05 -15.07
C SER A 217 1.28 7.91 -16.27
N HIS A 218 0.79 7.29 -17.34
CA HIS A 218 0.32 7.97 -18.57
C HIS A 218 -1.05 7.41 -19.00
N PRO A 219 -2.10 7.55 -18.18
CA PRO A 219 -3.40 6.94 -18.46
C PRO A 219 -4.04 7.49 -19.74
N GLN A 220 -3.95 8.80 -19.99
CA GLN A 220 -4.56 9.45 -21.15
C GLN A 220 -3.96 8.94 -22.47
N GLU A 221 -2.65 8.75 -22.51
CA GLU A 221 -1.92 8.26 -23.66
C GLU A 221 -2.02 6.74 -23.84
N SER A 222 -2.11 5.99 -22.73
CA SER A 222 -2.07 4.53 -22.76
C SER A 222 -3.44 3.89 -23.04
N ILE A 223 -4.54 4.45 -22.51
CA ILE A 223 -5.89 3.86 -22.64
C ILE A 223 -6.30 3.57 -24.10
N PRO A 224 -6.12 4.48 -25.08
CA PRO A 224 -6.49 4.17 -26.47
C PRO A 224 -5.73 2.97 -27.04
N SER A 225 -4.44 2.86 -26.74
CA SER A 225 -3.60 1.75 -27.20
C SER A 225 -3.95 0.45 -26.47
N LEU A 226 -4.27 0.50 -25.18
CA LEU A 226 -4.73 -0.65 -24.40
C LEU A 226 -6.08 -1.18 -24.91
N ARG A 227 -7.02 -0.30 -25.28
CA ARG A 227 -8.32 -0.68 -25.88
C ARG A 227 -8.12 -1.40 -27.21
N ASP A 228 -7.29 -0.86 -28.09
CA ASP A 228 -6.95 -1.48 -29.37
C ASP A 228 -6.30 -2.85 -29.19
N ALA A 229 -5.33 -2.96 -28.27
CA ALA A 229 -4.67 -4.22 -27.94
C ALA A 229 -5.66 -5.26 -27.37
N TYR A 230 -6.57 -4.84 -26.49
CA TYR A 230 -7.65 -5.68 -25.96
C TYR A 230 -8.57 -6.22 -27.06
N GLN A 231 -8.96 -5.36 -28.02
CA GLN A 231 -9.86 -5.74 -29.13
C GLN A 231 -9.19 -6.70 -30.11
N LYS A 232 -7.90 -6.51 -30.39
CA LYS A 232 -7.11 -7.37 -31.29
C LYS A 232 -6.73 -8.70 -30.66
N SER A 233 -6.67 -8.78 -29.33
CA SER A 233 -6.27 -9.99 -28.62
C SER A 233 -7.35 -11.08 -28.71
N THR A 234 -6.94 -12.25 -29.19
CA THR A 234 -7.76 -13.48 -29.22
C THR A 234 -7.44 -14.44 -28.07
N GLU A 235 -6.29 -14.28 -27.41
CA GLU A 235 -5.89 -15.12 -26.28
C GLU A 235 -6.62 -14.68 -25.00
N PRO A 236 -7.41 -15.57 -24.34
CA PRO A 236 -8.21 -15.19 -23.17
C PRO A 236 -7.39 -14.62 -21.99
N LYS A 237 -6.18 -15.12 -21.77
CA LYS A 237 -5.30 -14.65 -20.68
C LYS A 237 -4.81 -13.22 -20.93
N VAL A 238 -4.37 -12.94 -22.16
CA VAL A 238 -3.91 -11.61 -22.57
C VAL A 238 -5.06 -10.62 -22.53
N LYS A 239 -6.22 -11.02 -23.04
CA LYS A 239 -7.44 -10.21 -22.99
C LYS A 239 -7.85 -9.85 -21.57
N LEU A 240 -7.78 -10.81 -20.64
CA LEU A 240 -8.01 -10.57 -19.21
C LEU A 240 -6.97 -9.64 -18.58
N ASN A 241 -5.69 -9.72 -18.99
CA ASN A 241 -4.66 -8.79 -18.53
C ASN A 241 -5.01 -7.34 -18.88
N TYR A 242 -5.32 -7.07 -20.15
CA TYR A 242 -5.70 -5.73 -20.61
C TYR A 242 -6.98 -5.23 -19.93
N ALA A 243 -8.01 -6.09 -19.82
CA ALA A 243 -9.26 -5.72 -19.15
C ALA A 243 -9.03 -5.24 -17.71
N ARG A 244 -8.15 -5.88 -16.95
CA ARG A 244 -7.84 -5.45 -15.57
C ARG A 244 -7.09 -4.12 -15.52
N ILE A 245 -6.11 -3.94 -16.42
CA ILE A 245 -5.34 -2.70 -16.50
C ILE A 245 -6.29 -1.55 -16.84
N LEU A 246 -7.09 -1.72 -17.90
CA LEU A 246 -8.11 -0.76 -18.33
C LEU A 246 -9.07 -0.41 -17.20
N ALA A 247 -9.62 -1.43 -16.51
CA ALA A 247 -10.53 -1.21 -15.39
C ALA A 247 -9.89 -0.39 -14.26
N ILE A 248 -8.64 -0.69 -13.88
CA ILE A 248 -7.91 0.07 -12.85
C ILE A 248 -7.64 1.52 -13.29
N LEU A 249 -7.47 1.76 -14.58
CA LEU A 249 -7.38 3.12 -15.15
C LEU A 249 -8.75 3.80 -15.31
N GLY A 250 -9.83 3.20 -14.81
CA GLY A 250 -11.20 3.74 -14.86
C GLY A 250 -11.94 3.49 -16.18
N ASP A 251 -11.41 2.62 -17.05
CA ASP A 251 -11.99 2.32 -18.35
C ASP A 251 -12.93 1.11 -18.32
N GLN A 252 -14.09 1.23 -18.96
CA GLN A 252 -15.11 0.17 -18.98
C GLN A 252 -14.79 -0.98 -19.95
N THR A 253 -13.80 -0.83 -20.83
CA THR A 253 -13.45 -1.84 -21.83
C THR A 253 -12.99 -3.12 -21.15
N GLY A 254 -13.69 -4.22 -21.44
CA GLY A 254 -13.38 -5.52 -20.86
C GLY A 254 -14.12 -5.83 -19.56
N LYS A 255 -15.07 -4.99 -19.14
CA LYS A 255 -16.00 -5.27 -18.03
C LYS A 255 -16.60 -6.68 -18.11
N GLU A 256 -17.14 -7.07 -19.26
CA GLU A 256 -17.76 -8.39 -19.45
C GLU A 256 -16.73 -9.51 -19.28
N THR A 257 -15.49 -9.30 -19.74
CA THR A 257 -14.39 -10.27 -19.55
C THR A 257 -14.06 -10.43 -18.07
N LEU A 258 -14.07 -9.36 -17.29
CA LEU A 258 -13.82 -9.40 -15.85
C LEU A 258 -14.96 -10.10 -15.11
N VAL A 259 -16.22 -9.73 -15.39
CA VAL A 259 -17.41 -10.33 -14.78
C VAL A 259 -17.47 -11.82 -15.10
N GLU A 260 -17.26 -12.20 -16.36
CA GLU A 260 -17.22 -13.60 -16.78
C GLU A 260 -16.11 -14.38 -16.07
N ALA A 261 -14.93 -13.78 -15.91
CA ALA A 261 -13.82 -14.41 -15.19
C ALA A 261 -14.11 -14.63 -13.69
N VAL A 262 -14.81 -13.69 -13.04
CA VAL A 262 -15.24 -13.85 -11.63
C VAL A 262 -16.31 -14.93 -11.50
N ASN A 263 -17.32 -14.93 -12.38
CA ASN A 263 -18.42 -15.88 -12.33
C ASN A 263 -17.97 -17.32 -12.65
N LYS A 264 -17.03 -17.49 -13.59
CA LYS A 264 -16.46 -18.81 -13.91
C LYS A 264 -15.54 -19.36 -12.83
N ALA A 265 -15.03 -18.51 -11.92
CA ALA A 265 -14.13 -18.97 -10.87
C ALA A 265 -14.91 -19.70 -9.78
N PRO A 266 -14.70 -21.02 -9.56
CA PRO A 266 -15.50 -21.83 -8.64
C PRO A 266 -15.29 -21.47 -7.16
N ASN A 267 -14.17 -20.80 -6.84
CA ASN A 267 -13.85 -20.28 -5.52
C ASN A 267 -12.84 -19.12 -5.66
N TRP A 268 -12.40 -18.58 -4.52
CA TRP A 268 -11.42 -17.51 -4.44
C TRP A 268 -9.97 -17.93 -4.79
N GLY A 269 -9.69 -19.22 -4.85
CA GLY A 269 -8.35 -19.74 -5.06
C GLY A 269 -7.41 -19.45 -3.89
N LYS A 270 -6.13 -19.25 -4.20
CA LYS A 270 -5.10 -18.96 -3.20
C LYS A 270 -5.19 -17.52 -2.72
N GLY A 271 -5.20 -17.33 -1.40
CA GLY A 271 -5.13 -16.02 -0.75
C GLY A 271 -4.08 -15.99 0.36
N TRP A 272 -3.89 -14.81 0.96
CA TRP A 272 -2.89 -14.60 2.01
C TRP A 272 -3.42 -13.79 3.19
N ASP A 273 -3.27 -14.36 4.37
CA ASP A 273 -3.36 -13.62 5.62
C ASP A 273 -2.17 -12.67 5.78
N TYR A 274 -2.38 -11.61 6.57
CA TYR A 274 -1.29 -10.79 7.07
C TYR A 274 -0.35 -11.66 7.91
N SER A 275 0.91 -11.72 7.49
CA SER A 275 1.91 -12.61 8.08
C SER A 275 3.31 -11.99 8.07
N ASN A 276 4.25 -12.62 8.77
CA ASN A 276 5.66 -12.21 8.70
C ASN A 276 6.42 -12.85 7.52
N GLN A 277 5.75 -13.67 6.68
CA GLN A 277 6.34 -14.31 5.50
C GLN A 277 6.41 -13.30 4.34
N ARG A 278 7.58 -12.71 4.13
CA ARG A 278 7.74 -11.61 3.16
C ARG A 278 7.91 -12.09 1.72
N LYS A 279 8.35 -13.33 1.53
CA LYS A 279 8.72 -13.86 0.21
C LYS A 279 7.50 -14.04 -0.70
N TYR A 280 6.40 -14.52 -0.14
CA TYR A 280 5.21 -14.90 -0.93
C TYR A 280 3.89 -14.43 -0.33
N ALA A 281 3.86 -13.86 0.88
CA ALA A 281 2.61 -13.40 1.49
C ALA A 281 2.45 -11.89 1.42
N ASN A 282 1.38 -11.40 2.04
CA ASN A 282 1.01 -9.98 2.05
C ASN A 282 0.80 -9.45 0.63
N THR A 283 0.07 -10.19 -0.18
CA THR A 283 -0.30 -9.87 -1.55
C THR A 283 -1.69 -10.44 -1.85
N PHE A 284 -2.18 -10.20 -3.05
CA PHE A 284 -3.48 -10.65 -3.54
C PHE A 284 -3.35 -11.91 -4.39
N GLY A 285 -4.44 -12.64 -4.57
CA GLY A 285 -4.53 -13.77 -5.49
C GLY A 285 -4.97 -13.39 -6.89
N PRO A 286 -4.99 -14.35 -7.82
CA PRO A 286 -5.52 -14.12 -9.16
C PRO A 286 -6.96 -13.60 -9.15
N ILE A 287 -7.85 -14.23 -8.36
CA ILE A 287 -9.26 -13.81 -8.26
C ILE A 287 -9.38 -12.49 -7.49
N ASP A 288 -8.60 -12.29 -6.43
CA ASP A 288 -8.55 -11.02 -5.70
C ASP A 288 -8.30 -9.84 -6.64
N ARG A 289 -7.37 -9.98 -7.59
CA ARG A 289 -7.03 -8.89 -8.52
C ARG A 289 -8.12 -8.60 -9.54
N ILE A 290 -8.86 -9.63 -9.97
CA ILE A 290 -10.00 -9.44 -10.87
C ILE A 290 -11.15 -8.75 -10.09
N VAL A 291 -11.40 -9.18 -8.85
CA VAL A 291 -12.38 -8.53 -7.96
C VAL A 291 -12.00 -7.07 -7.70
N ILE A 292 -10.73 -6.79 -7.41
CA ILE A 292 -10.25 -5.41 -7.23
C ILE A 292 -10.47 -4.61 -8.52
N ALA A 293 -10.11 -5.15 -9.68
CA ALA A 293 -10.31 -4.46 -10.96
C ALA A 293 -11.79 -4.13 -11.23
N LEU A 294 -12.73 -5.03 -10.92
CA LEU A 294 -14.17 -4.72 -10.98
C LEU A 294 -14.54 -3.52 -10.08
N GLY A 295 -13.86 -3.38 -8.95
CA GLY A 295 -13.97 -2.24 -8.05
C GLY A 295 -13.77 -0.89 -8.73
N PHE A 296 -12.77 -0.78 -9.61
CA PHE A 296 -12.43 0.47 -10.28
C PHE A 296 -13.40 0.87 -11.40
N LEU A 297 -14.31 -0.03 -11.80
CA LEU A 297 -15.32 0.29 -12.81
C LEU A 297 -16.42 1.24 -12.30
N ASN A 298 -16.57 1.43 -10.99
CA ASN A 298 -17.57 2.31 -10.38
C ASN A 298 -18.99 2.14 -11.01
N SER A 299 -19.48 0.90 -11.07
CA SER A 299 -20.72 0.49 -11.73
C SER A 299 -21.54 -0.44 -10.83
N ALA A 300 -22.82 -0.12 -10.59
CA ALA A 300 -23.73 -0.95 -9.79
C ALA A 300 -23.90 -2.38 -10.34
N GLU A 301 -23.66 -2.59 -11.64
CA GLU A 301 -23.70 -3.93 -12.25
C GLU A 301 -22.65 -4.89 -11.68
N VAL A 302 -21.59 -4.38 -11.04
CA VAL A 302 -20.60 -5.23 -10.37
C VAL A 302 -21.08 -5.75 -9.01
N HIS A 303 -22.20 -5.27 -8.47
CA HIS A 303 -22.70 -5.71 -7.16
C HIS A 303 -23.03 -7.19 -7.13
N ALA A 304 -23.80 -7.68 -8.09
CA ALA A 304 -24.21 -9.08 -8.14
C ALA A 304 -23.01 -10.07 -8.11
N PRO A 305 -21.99 -9.95 -8.99
CA PRO A 305 -20.84 -10.84 -8.93
C PRO A 305 -19.99 -10.66 -7.65
N LEU A 306 -19.94 -9.45 -7.07
CA LEU A 306 -19.22 -9.21 -5.82
C LEU A 306 -19.96 -9.81 -4.61
N LEU A 307 -21.28 -9.71 -4.55
CA LEU A 307 -22.10 -10.32 -3.49
C LEU A 307 -22.05 -11.85 -3.55
N GLU A 308 -22.05 -12.45 -4.75
CA GLU A 308 -21.81 -13.89 -4.88
C GLU A 308 -20.45 -14.30 -4.30
N LYS A 309 -19.42 -13.48 -4.52
CA LYS A 309 -18.09 -13.69 -3.92
C LYS A 309 -18.06 -13.45 -2.41
N LEU A 310 -18.89 -12.53 -1.88
CA LEU A 310 -19.10 -12.34 -0.44
C LEU A 310 -19.61 -13.62 0.21
N ASP A 311 -20.62 -14.26 -0.37
CA ASP A 311 -21.26 -15.46 0.19
C ASP A 311 -20.30 -16.66 0.32
N GLN A 312 -19.29 -16.72 -0.56
CA GLN A 312 -18.22 -17.73 -0.55
C GLN A 312 -17.22 -17.53 0.60
N LEU A 313 -17.17 -16.35 1.23
CA LEU A 313 -16.23 -16.08 2.32
C LEU A 313 -16.69 -16.74 3.63
N THR A 314 -15.68 -17.15 4.41
CA THR A 314 -15.84 -17.68 5.77
C THR A 314 -14.76 -17.07 6.66
N LEU A 315 -14.86 -17.22 7.99
CA LEU A 315 -13.80 -16.77 8.91
C LEU A 315 -12.43 -17.38 8.59
N LYS A 316 -12.41 -18.59 8.01
CA LYS A 316 -11.18 -19.29 7.58
C LYS A 316 -10.60 -18.74 6.28
N SER A 317 -11.36 -17.98 5.50
CA SER A 317 -10.86 -17.39 4.25
C SER A 317 -9.72 -16.40 4.55
N PRO A 318 -8.65 -16.40 3.74
CA PRO A 318 -7.54 -15.46 3.90
C PRO A 318 -7.95 -13.98 3.89
N LEU A 319 -7.21 -13.15 4.63
CA LEU A 319 -7.46 -11.70 4.70
C LEU A 319 -7.39 -11.01 3.33
N SER A 320 -6.56 -11.47 2.40
CA SER A 320 -6.47 -10.86 1.06
C SER A 320 -7.81 -10.84 0.32
N HIS A 321 -8.62 -11.90 0.44
CA HIS A 321 -9.94 -11.97 -0.18
C HIS A 321 -10.91 -10.94 0.41
N TYR A 322 -10.91 -10.80 1.74
CA TYR A 322 -11.70 -9.76 2.42
C TYR A 322 -11.29 -8.37 1.99
N LYS A 323 -9.98 -8.10 1.90
CA LYS A 323 -9.48 -6.80 1.47
C LYS A 323 -9.83 -6.49 0.01
N ALA A 324 -9.68 -7.47 -0.87
CA ALA A 324 -10.03 -7.34 -2.28
C ALA A 324 -11.51 -7.02 -2.45
N LEU A 325 -12.37 -7.81 -1.80
CA LEU A 325 -13.82 -7.61 -1.85
C LEU A 325 -14.26 -6.29 -1.24
N CYS A 326 -13.77 -5.96 -0.04
CA CYS A 326 -14.15 -4.72 0.64
C CYS A 326 -13.64 -3.49 -0.11
N LEU A 327 -12.48 -3.55 -0.77
CA LEU A 327 -12.02 -2.47 -1.64
C LEU A 327 -12.98 -2.31 -2.81
N ALA A 328 -13.30 -3.40 -3.52
CA ALA A 328 -14.18 -3.36 -4.68
C ALA A 328 -15.59 -2.85 -4.34
N LEU A 329 -16.22 -3.40 -3.30
CA LEU A 329 -17.54 -2.95 -2.85
C LEU A 329 -17.52 -1.51 -2.35
N ARG A 330 -16.47 -1.07 -1.64
CA ARG A 330 -16.38 0.32 -1.15
C ARG A 330 -16.32 1.34 -2.29
N MET A 331 -15.62 1.01 -3.37
CA MET A 331 -15.53 1.87 -4.56
C MET A 331 -16.86 1.96 -5.33
N ASN A 332 -17.77 1.00 -5.11
CA ASN A 332 -19.08 0.91 -5.75
C ASN A 332 -20.21 1.00 -4.72
N LYS A 333 -19.99 1.64 -3.57
CA LYS A 333 -20.92 1.53 -2.45
C LYS A 333 -22.24 2.28 -2.71
N ASP A 334 -23.33 1.66 -2.29
CA ASP A 334 -24.63 2.31 -2.09
C ASP A 334 -25.41 1.60 -0.98
N ASP A 335 -26.59 2.16 -0.66
CA ASP A 335 -27.44 1.69 0.44
C ASP A 335 -27.94 0.25 0.26
N SER A 336 -27.98 -0.28 -0.97
CA SER A 336 -28.44 -1.65 -1.24
C SER A 336 -27.48 -2.71 -0.70
N LEU A 337 -26.21 -2.35 -0.45
CA LEU A 337 -25.21 -3.26 0.10
C LEU A 337 -25.36 -3.47 1.62
N ALA A 338 -26.09 -2.60 2.33
CA ALA A 338 -26.14 -2.61 3.79
C ALA A 338 -26.73 -3.91 4.35
N GLU A 339 -27.89 -4.33 3.84
CA GLU A 339 -28.56 -5.55 4.32
C GLU A 339 -27.75 -6.82 4.01
N PRO A 340 -27.25 -7.06 2.77
CA PRO A 340 -26.37 -8.20 2.49
C PRO A 340 -25.12 -8.27 3.38
N LEU A 341 -24.47 -7.13 3.66
CA LEU A 341 -23.29 -7.08 4.53
C LEU A 341 -23.63 -7.41 5.99
N ALA A 342 -24.76 -6.92 6.50
CA ALA A 342 -25.23 -7.23 7.84
C ALA A 342 -25.61 -8.71 7.99
N ASP A 343 -26.28 -9.28 6.99
CA ASP A 343 -26.62 -10.71 6.96
C ASP A 343 -25.38 -11.58 6.90
N PHE A 344 -24.39 -11.21 6.09
CA PHE A 344 -23.10 -11.89 6.03
C PHE A 344 -22.37 -11.87 7.40
N LEU A 345 -22.30 -10.72 8.08
CA LEU A 345 -21.70 -10.61 9.42
C LEU A 345 -22.34 -11.58 10.42
N LYS A 346 -23.67 -11.65 10.43
CA LYS A 346 -24.44 -12.53 11.31
C LYS A 346 -24.26 -14.00 10.94
N ALA A 347 -24.48 -14.34 9.66
CA ALA A 347 -24.45 -15.72 9.17
C ALA A 347 -23.06 -16.35 9.34
N LYS A 348 -21.99 -15.60 9.07
CA LYS A 348 -20.61 -16.09 9.19
C LYS A 348 -20.02 -15.92 10.59
N LYS A 349 -20.77 -15.36 11.55
CA LYS A 349 -20.36 -15.14 12.94
C LYS A 349 -19.02 -14.41 13.05
N LEU A 350 -18.88 -13.30 12.31
CA LEU A 350 -17.64 -12.52 12.26
C LEU A 350 -17.42 -11.61 13.47
N LYS A 351 -18.45 -11.40 14.29
CA LYS A 351 -18.39 -10.50 15.45
C LYS A 351 -17.62 -11.12 16.62
N GLY A 352 -16.90 -10.29 17.37
CA GLY A 352 -16.36 -10.64 18.70
C GLY A 352 -14.85 -10.88 18.75
N HIS A 353 -14.07 -10.24 17.89
CA HIS A 353 -12.61 -10.37 17.91
C HIS A 353 -11.88 -9.23 18.63
N THR A 354 -12.59 -8.20 19.10
CA THR A 354 -12.01 -7.09 19.87
C THR A 354 -11.38 -7.55 21.19
N GLN A 355 -10.35 -6.84 21.64
CA GLN A 355 -9.76 -6.99 22.97
C GLN A 355 -9.83 -5.66 23.71
N ARG A 356 -10.87 -5.47 24.52
CA ARG A 356 -11.13 -4.22 25.23
C ARG A 356 -10.06 -3.90 26.27
N LEU A 357 -9.67 -2.62 26.39
CA LEU A 357 -8.83 -2.14 27.49
C LEU A 357 -9.52 -2.33 28.83
N SER A 358 -8.80 -2.84 29.83
CA SER A 358 -9.26 -3.11 31.19
C SER A 358 -9.82 -1.87 31.89
N TYR A 359 -9.32 -0.67 31.56
CA TYR A 359 -9.90 0.60 32.04
C TYR A 359 -11.39 0.72 31.72
N TYR A 360 -11.83 0.18 30.58
CA TYR A 360 -13.23 0.19 30.19
C TYR A 360 -14.03 -1.01 30.74
N ASN A 361 -13.41 -1.96 31.44
CA ASN A 361 -14.08 -3.12 32.03
C ASN A 361 -14.31 -2.90 33.55
N GLU A 362 -15.40 -2.22 33.90
CA GLU A 362 -15.74 -1.94 35.31
C GLU A 362 -16.20 -3.17 36.11
N GLN A 363 -16.52 -4.29 35.45
CA GLN A 363 -17.15 -5.47 36.07
C GLN A 363 -16.30 -6.74 36.08
N GLU A 364 -15.10 -6.73 35.48
CA GLU A 364 -14.27 -7.93 35.39
C GLU A 364 -12.97 -7.77 36.20
N ASN A 365 -12.92 -8.41 37.37
CA ASN A 365 -11.68 -8.74 38.11
C ASN A 365 -10.81 -9.75 37.34
N GLN A 366 -10.70 -9.63 36.01
CA GLN A 366 -9.90 -10.53 35.19
C GLN A 366 -8.42 -10.18 35.36
N LYS A 367 -7.71 -11.05 36.09
CA LYS A 367 -6.24 -11.08 36.20
C LYS A 367 -5.53 -11.44 34.88
N ASN A 368 -6.25 -11.67 33.79
CA ASN A 368 -5.68 -12.15 32.53
C ASN A 368 -5.19 -10.99 31.66
N VAL A 369 -3.86 -10.95 31.57
CA VAL A 369 -3.02 -10.10 30.73
C VAL A 369 -3.48 -10.19 29.28
N TYR A 370 -3.68 -9.04 28.63
CA TYR A 370 -3.93 -8.93 27.19
C TYR A 370 -3.08 -9.93 26.39
N VAL A 371 -3.74 -10.82 25.64
CA VAL A 371 -3.03 -11.82 24.86
C VAL A 371 -2.47 -11.13 23.61
N ARG A 372 -1.15 -10.93 23.55
CA ARG A 372 -0.47 -10.55 22.31
C ARG A 372 -0.10 -11.80 21.53
N GLN A 373 -0.84 -12.06 20.45
CA GLN A 373 -0.41 -13.02 19.44
C GLN A 373 0.34 -12.30 18.33
N GLY A 374 1.66 -12.54 18.26
CA GLY A 374 2.45 -12.15 17.09
C GLY A 374 2.00 -12.91 15.85
N VAL A 375 2.26 -12.34 14.67
CA VAL A 375 2.08 -13.07 13.41
C VAL A 375 3.30 -13.96 13.14
N ASN A 376 3.05 -15.18 12.68
CA ASN A 376 4.08 -16.11 12.20
C ASN A 376 4.05 -16.20 10.66
N THR A 377 4.76 -17.17 10.09
CA THR A 377 4.86 -17.34 8.62
C THR A 377 3.56 -17.79 7.98
N LYS A 378 2.62 -18.34 8.76
CA LYS A 378 1.27 -18.74 8.35
C LYS A 378 0.22 -17.65 8.65
N GLY A 379 0.61 -16.56 9.31
CA GLY A 379 -0.30 -15.48 9.74
C GLY A 379 -0.51 -15.45 11.25
N GLY A 380 -1.60 -14.83 11.68
CA GLY A 380 -2.01 -14.77 13.08
C GLY A 380 -3.51 -14.54 13.18
N SER A 381 -4.25 -15.53 13.70
CA SER A 381 -5.72 -15.56 13.66
C SER A 381 -6.33 -14.34 14.35
N MET A 382 -5.83 -13.96 15.53
CA MET A 382 -6.35 -12.81 16.27
C MET A 382 -6.28 -11.52 15.45
N VAL A 383 -5.11 -11.17 14.90
CA VAL A 383 -4.94 -9.95 14.09
C VAL A 383 -5.74 -10.01 12.80
N ASN A 384 -5.71 -11.14 12.09
CA ASN A 384 -6.43 -11.28 10.82
C ASN A 384 -7.95 -11.25 11.01
N ASN A 385 -8.48 -11.88 12.06
CA ASN A 385 -9.90 -11.87 12.35
C ASN A 385 -10.39 -10.47 12.75
N LYS A 386 -9.59 -9.73 13.53
CA LYS A 386 -9.88 -8.31 13.80
C LYS A 386 -9.97 -7.48 12.53
N PHE A 387 -9.01 -7.65 11.60
CA PHE A 387 -9.07 -6.99 10.30
C PHE A 387 -10.32 -7.38 9.51
N LYS A 388 -10.66 -8.67 9.42
CA LYS A 388 -11.83 -9.15 8.67
C LYS A 388 -13.14 -8.56 9.21
N GLU A 389 -13.31 -8.60 10.53
CA GLU A 389 -14.48 -8.02 11.22
C GLU A 389 -14.57 -6.51 10.97
N LEU A 390 -13.48 -5.77 11.19
CA LEU A 390 -13.47 -4.32 11.01
C LEU A 390 -13.68 -3.88 9.57
N LEU A 391 -13.12 -4.58 8.59
CA LEU A 391 -13.29 -4.24 7.18
C LEU A 391 -14.76 -4.32 6.76
N ILE A 392 -15.45 -5.38 7.17
CA ILE A 392 -16.87 -5.57 6.86
C ILE A 392 -17.74 -4.61 7.67
N ALA A 393 -17.48 -4.44 8.97
CA ALA A 393 -18.25 -3.52 9.82
C ALA A 393 -18.14 -2.07 9.34
N SER A 394 -16.96 -1.64 8.91
CA SER A 394 -16.75 -0.29 8.36
C SER A 394 -17.47 -0.12 7.03
N LEU A 395 -17.37 -1.12 6.14
CA LEU A 395 -18.09 -1.07 4.86
C LEU A 395 -19.61 -1.03 5.07
N LEU A 396 -20.14 -1.86 5.99
CA LEU A 396 -21.56 -1.82 6.37
C LEU A 396 -21.96 -0.43 6.87
N PHE A 397 -21.16 0.17 7.75
CA PHE A 397 -21.40 1.51 8.25
C PHE A 397 -21.43 2.56 7.13
N GLU A 398 -20.49 2.47 6.21
CA GLU A 398 -20.38 3.36 5.04
C GLU A 398 -21.55 3.22 4.05
N CYS A 399 -22.25 2.09 4.04
CA CYS A 399 -23.40 1.81 3.17
C CYS A 399 -24.75 2.10 3.86
N GLY A 400 -24.78 2.81 5.00
CA GLY A 400 -26.05 3.15 5.69
C GLY A 400 -26.37 2.31 6.93
N ASP A 401 -25.49 1.37 7.31
CA ASP A 401 -25.48 0.70 8.61
C ASP A 401 -26.77 -0.02 9.01
N TYR A 402 -27.13 -1.07 8.26
CA TYR A 402 -28.35 -1.84 8.51
C TYR A 402 -28.41 -2.37 9.94
N GLN A 403 -29.49 -1.99 10.66
CA GLN A 403 -29.75 -2.33 12.06
C GLN A 403 -28.64 -1.88 13.05
N ASN A 404 -27.87 -0.83 12.72
CA ASN A 404 -26.77 -0.30 13.53
C ASN A 404 -25.64 -1.31 13.83
N LEU A 405 -25.55 -2.42 13.09
CA LEU A 405 -24.62 -3.50 13.42
C LEU A 405 -23.15 -3.09 13.17
N GLY A 406 -22.88 -2.33 12.11
CA GLY A 406 -21.56 -1.80 11.81
C GLY A 406 -21.11 -0.81 12.89
N ARG A 407 -21.99 0.15 13.24
CA ARG A 407 -21.72 1.11 14.34
C ARG A 407 -21.44 0.42 15.66
N GLU A 408 -22.22 -0.59 16.04
CA GLU A 408 -22.02 -1.33 17.30
C GLU A 408 -20.62 -1.96 17.36
N ILE A 409 -20.21 -2.65 16.28
CA ILE A 409 -18.88 -3.26 16.19
C ILE A 409 -17.78 -2.19 16.26
N LEU A 410 -17.91 -1.10 15.49
CA LEU A 410 -16.93 -0.01 15.49
C LEU A 410 -16.79 0.62 16.88
N GLN A 411 -17.91 0.87 17.57
CA GLN A 411 -17.90 1.41 18.93
C GLN A 411 -17.16 0.49 19.91
N GLU A 412 -17.28 -0.82 19.78
CA GLU A 412 -16.48 -1.74 20.59
C GLU A 412 -15.00 -1.68 20.25
N TYR A 413 -14.65 -1.56 18.96
CA TYR A 413 -13.25 -1.41 18.55
C TYR A 413 -12.60 -0.10 18.99
N THR A 414 -13.35 0.99 19.20
CA THR A 414 -12.80 2.23 19.80
C THR A 414 -12.15 1.99 21.17
N LYS A 415 -12.52 0.89 21.84
CA LYS A 415 -12.03 0.52 23.18
C LYS A 415 -10.93 -0.56 23.11
N ASP A 416 -10.48 -0.96 21.92
CA ASP A 416 -9.52 -2.04 21.72
C ASP A 416 -8.10 -1.66 22.20
N VAL A 417 -7.41 -2.61 22.83
CA VAL A 417 -6.01 -2.47 23.29
C VAL A 417 -5.03 -2.23 22.14
N ASN A 418 -5.35 -2.66 20.93
CA ASN A 418 -4.59 -2.36 19.73
C ASN A 418 -5.02 -1.00 19.17
N GLY A 419 -4.29 0.05 19.57
CA GLY A 419 -4.60 1.44 19.19
C GLY A 419 -4.80 1.70 17.69
N HIS A 420 -4.23 0.90 16.79
CA HIS A 420 -4.49 1.04 15.35
C HIS A 420 -5.92 0.66 14.93
N PHE A 421 -6.49 -0.37 15.57
CA PHE A 421 -7.88 -0.76 15.32
C PHE A 421 -8.84 0.23 15.97
N ALA A 422 -8.50 0.73 17.17
CA ALA A 422 -9.26 1.78 17.84
C ALA A 422 -9.27 3.10 17.05
N GLU A 423 -8.11 3.58 16.61
CA GLU A 423 -7.98 4.80 15.80
C GLU A 423 -8.77 4.67 14.48
N TYR A 424 -8.68 3.51 13.82
CA TYR A 424 -9.43 3.25 12.61
C TYR A 424 -10.95 3.30 12.85
N ALA A 425 -11.44 2.65 13.90
CA ALA A 425 -12.85 2.68 14.25
C ALA A 425 -13.34 4.08 14.62
N HIS A 426 -12.54 4.83 15.40
CA HIS A 426 -12.82 6.23 15.71
C HIS A 426 -12.96 7.06 14.45
N ARG A 427 -12.01 6.93 13.52
CA ARG A 427 -12.02 7.66 12.25
C ARG A 427 -13.28 7.36 11.44
N VAL A 428 -13.63 6.09 11.26
CA VAL A 428 -14.84 5.70 10.50
C VAL A 428 -16.09 6.28 11.14
N LEU A 429 -16.21 6.22 12.47
CA LEU A 429 -17.35 6.77 13.20
C LEU A 429 -17.42 8.30 13.13
N SER A 430 -16.29 9.01 13.07
CA SER A 430 -16.24 10.47 13.04
C SER A 430 -16.37 11.05 11.63
N GLU A 431 -15.74 10.43 10.64
CA GLU A 431 -15.66 10.94 9.26
C GLU A 431 -16.71 10.31 8.33
N GLY A 432 -17.40 9.25 8.77
CA GLY A 432 -18.36 8.53 7.93
C GLY A 432 -17.71 7.58 6.91
N THR A 433 -16.38 7.54 6.82
CA THR A 433 -15.63 6.65 5.92
C THR A 433 -14.26 6.29 6.45
N ALA A 434 -13.75 5.14 6.00
CA ALA A 434 -12.38 4.70 6.23
C ALA A 434 -11.36 5.29 5.23
N ILE A 435 -11.81 5.92 4.14
CA ILE A 435 -10.91 6.46 3.10
C ILE A 435 -10.41 7.84 3.53
N SER A 436 -9.08 8.01 3.48
CA SER A 436 -8.49 9.35 3.55
C SER A 436 -8.55 9.94 2.15
N TYR A 437 -9.35 10.98 1.93
CA TYR A 437 -9.17 11.82 0.76
C TYR A 437 -7.83 12.55 0.94
N ILE A 438 -6.84 12.20 0.14
CA ILE A 438 -5.63 13.00 0.00
C ILE A 438 -5.94 14.01 -1.11
N GLY A 439 -6.61 15.11 -0.75
CA GLY A 439 -6.78 16.31 -1.59
C GLY A 439 -7.64 16.15 -2.85
N GLU A 440 -8.74 16.90 -2.91
CA GLU A 440 -9.21 17.48 -4.18
C GLU A 440 -8.25 18.58 -4.65
#